data_AF-A0A2A2L848-F1
#
_entry.id   AF-A0A2A2L848-F1
#
_cell.length_a   1.000
_cell.length_b   1.000
_cell.length_c   1.000
_cell.angle_alpha   90.00
_cell.angle_beta   90.00
_cell.angle_gamma   90.00
#
_symmetry.space_group_name_H-M   'P 1'
#
loop_
_entity.id
_entity.type
_entity.pdbx_description
1 polymer ?
#
loop_
_entity_poly.entity_id
_entity_poly.type
_entity_poly.pdbx_seq_one_letter_code
_entity_poly.pdbx_strand_id
1 'polypeptide(L)'
;MNFQSLVIRERILGGAHPEVHYYLRFRGAIFCDLGQMDRCYDLWMRALHLQQINLEPLHIATISTLSSFQETFVIALDEHVINQEQISFVTTENIREIYDKICHELDRVYDWGDKPFQTECCEEGHDHSPETDTKRLFLIALQLFLLIYRLNSVRSATQTEQPKQVQAKKSDEETIRTSSIDLTRLINLAKKLHVHILHLALKEGDSTESSRFPNVHVIRGLLYAGADPEEWDESGSSPLHVLLRNKCNRFDHLFLLLPFLVLFQS
;
A
#
# COMPACT_ATOMS: atom_id res chain seq x y z
N MET A 1 9.28 24.57 -17.24
CA MET A 1 9.17 23.61 -18.38
C MET A 1 7.69 23.37 -18.64
N ASN A 2 7.24 23.55 -19.88
CA ASN A 2 5.85 23.35 -20.29
C ASN A 2 5.54 21.86 -20.47
N PHE A 3 4.29 21.44 -20.21
CA PHE A 3 3.79 20.07 -20.47
C PHE A 3 4.15 19.54 -21.87
N GLN A 4 4.23 20.46 -22.84
CA GLN A 4 4.67 20.17 -24.21
C GLN A 4 6.05 19.49 -24.29
N SER A 5 7.02 19.85 -23.44
CA SER A 5 8.34 19.20 -23.46
C SER A 5 8.30 17.75 -22.98
N LEU A 6 7.38 17.42 -22.07
CA LEU A 6 7.19 16.04 -21.58
C LEU A 6 6.54 15.18 -22.68
N VAL A 7 5.52 15.70 -23.36
CA VAL A 7 4.86 15.01 -24.48
C VAL A 7 5.80 14.78 -25.65
N ILE A 8 6.63 15.78 -26.00
CA ILE A 8 7.61 15.64 -27.09
C ILE A 8 8.65 14.59 -26.71
N ARG A 9 9.16 14.61 -25.47
CA ARG A 9 10.13 13.62 -25.00
C ARG A 9 9.57 12.20 -25.03
N GLU A 10 8.33 12.02 -24.57
CA GLU A 10 7.64 10.73 -24.65
C GLU A 10 7.54 10.23 -26.10
N ARG A 11 7.19 11.10 -27.05
CA ARG A 11 7.08 10.74 -28.47
C ARG A 11 8.42 10.40 -29.14
N ILE A 12 9.51 11.06 -28.73
CA ILE A 12 10.84 10.87 -29.34
C ILE A 12 11.53 9.64 -28.75
N LEU A 13 11.52 9.49 -27.42
CA LEU A 13 12.27 8.45 -26.72
C LEU A 13 11.46 7.16 -26.52
N GLY A 14 10.13 7.24 -26.56
CA GLY A 14 9.23 6.12 -26.26
C GLY A 14 8.95 5.95 -24.77
N GLY A 15 7.83 5.29 -24.44
CA GLY A 15 7.34 5.14 -23.07
C GLY A 15 8.19 4.24 -22.16
N ALA A 16 9.03 3.38 -22.75
CA ALA A 16 9.97 2.52 -22.02
C ALA A 16 11.24 3.26 -21.55
N HIS A 17 11.51 4.45 -22.07
CA HIS A 17 12.81 5.08 -21.87
C HIS A 17 12.97 5.66 -20.45
N PRO A 18 14.09 5.37 -19.73
CA PRO A 18 14.33 5.81 -18.37
C PRO A 18 14.06 7.29 -18.07
N GLU A 19 14.56 8.15 -18.97
CA GLU A 19 14.34 9.59 -18.83
C GLU A 19 12.87 10.01 -18.85
N VAL A 20 12.00 9.32 -19.60
CA VAL A 20 10.60 9.74 -19.71
C VAL A 20 9.90 9.65 -18.36
N HIS A 21 9.98 8.49 -17.70
CA HIS A 21 9.36 8.31 -16.40
C HIS A 21 10.11 9.07 -15.29
N TYR A 22 11.45 9.17 -15.35
CA TYR A 22 12.23 9.95 -14.40
C TYR A 22 11.79 11.43 -14.39
N TYR A 23 11.69 12.07 -15.55
CA TYR A 23 11.31 13.48 -15.64
C TYR A 23 9.85 13.75 -15.24
N LEU A 24 8.93 12.83 -15.55
CA LEU A 24 7.54 12.93 -15.10
C LEU A 24 7.47 12.91 -13.57
N ARG A 25 8.18 11.96 -12.93
CA ARG A 25 8.23 11.87 -11.48
C ARG A 25 8.89 13.06 -10.81
N PHE A 26 10.06 13.47 -11.32
CA PHE A 26 10.78 14.61 -10.79
C PHE A 26 9.93 15.89 -10.86
N ARG A 27 9.20 16.10 -11.97
CA ARG A 27 8.27 17.23 -12.08
C ARG A 27 7.08 17.11 -11.13
N GLY A 28 6.54 15.91 -10.93
CA GLY A 28 5.50 15.68 -9.93
C GLY A 28 5.98 16.01 -8.51
N ALA A 29 7.21 15.63 -8.15
CA ALA A 29 7.80 15.97 -6.86
C ALA A 29 7.91 17.49 -6.67
N ILE A 30 8.37 18.23 -7.68
CA ILE A 30 8.37 19.70 -7.63
C ILE A 30 6.96 20.27 -7.42
N PHE A 31 5.93 19.70 -8.06
CA PHE A 31 4.55 20.14 -7.83
C PHE A 31 4.06 19.80 -6.41
N CYS A 32 4.47 18.66 -5.85
CA CYS A 32 4.23 18.29 -4.47
C CYS A 32 4.82 19.33 -3.51
N ASP A 33 6.09 19.72 -3.70
CA ASP A 33 6.78 20.73 -2.89
C ASP A 33 6.11 22.12 -2.99
N LEU A 34 5.48 22.41 -4.12
CA LEU A 34 4.73 23.65 -4.36
C LEU A 34 3.27 23.58 -3.86
N GLY A 35 2.84 22.47 -3.25
CA GLY A 35 1.47 22.23 -2.80
C GLY A 35 0.45 21.97 -3.92
N GLN A 36 0.90 21.82 -5.17
CA GLN A 36 0.05 21.53 -6.34
C GLN A 36 -0.16 20.03 -6.51
N MET A 37 -0.86 19.43 -5.55
CA MET A 37 -0.95 17.98 -5.43
C MET A 37 -1.69 17.29 -6.58
N ASP A 38 -2.73 17.91 -7.14
CA ASP A 38 -3.47 17.35 -8.28
C ASP A 38 -2.55 17.12 -9.49
N ARG A 39 -1.67 18.10 -9.77
CA ARG A 39 -0.68 18.00 -10.86
C ARG A 39 0.40 16.97 -10.56
N CYS A 40 0.79 16.85 -9.29
CA CYS A 40 1.71 15.79 -8.86
C CYS A 40 1.10 14.42 -9.17
N TYR A 41 -0.15 14.20 -8.77
CA TYR A 41 -0.88 12.97 -9.01
C TYR A 41 -0.98 12.63 -10.50
N ASP A 42 -1.42 13.58 -11.33
CA ASP A 42 -1.55 13.37 -12.77
C ASP A 42 -0.23 12.94 -13.42
N LEU A 43 0.88 13.59 -13.04
CA LEU A 43 2.21 13.29 -13.59
C LEU A 43 2.75 11.95 -13.11
N TRP A 44 2.61 11.64 -11.82
CA TRP A 44 3.03 10.36 -11.27
C TRP A 44 2.16 9.22 -11.78
N MET A 45 0.86 9.44 -11.96
CA MET A 45 -0.05 8.47 -12.55
C MET A 45 0.28 8.23 -14.03
N ARG A 46 0.63 9.28 -14.79
CA ARG A 46 1.16 9.12 -16.15
C ARG A 46 2.46 8.32 -16.18
N ALA A 47 3.38 8.59 -15.26
CA ALA A 47 4.64 7.84 -15.14
C ALA A 47 4.37 6.36 -14.84
N LEU A 48 3.53 6.09 -13.83
CA LEU A 48 3.15 4.73 -13.43
C LEU A 48 2.49 3.97 -14.57
N HIS A 49 1.56 4.60 -15.29
CA HIS A 49 0.92 3.98 -16.46
C HIS A 49 1.92 3.62 -17.56
N LEU A 50 2.86 4.51 -17.88
CA LEU A 50 3.90 4.22 -18.88
C LEU A 50 4.82 3.09 -18.40
N GLN A 51 5.18 3.08 -17.12
CA GLN A 51 6.00 2.04 -16.52
C GLN A 51 5.32 0.67 -16.60
N GLN A 52 4.05 0.55 -16.18
CA GLN A 52 3.31 -0.72 -16.18
C GLN A 52 3.07 -1.30 -17.58
N ILE A 53 2.98 -0.45 -18.61
CA ILE A 53 2.77 -0.90 -19.99
C ILE A 53 4.08 -1.29 -20.68
N ASN A 54 5.16 -0.57 -20.41
CA ASN A 54 6.39 -0.69 -21.20
C ASN A 54 7.54 -1.42 -20.51
N LEU A 55 7.54 -1.49 -19.17
CA LEU A 55 8.62 -2.10 -18.39
C LEU A 55 8.21 -3.50 -17.90
N GLU A 56 9.18 -4.29 -17.47
CA GLU A 56 8.92 -5.58 -16.82
C GLU A 56 8.20 -5.38 -15.46
N PRO A 57 7.46 -6.38 -14.96
CA PRO A 57 6.89 -6.33 -13.60
C PRO A 57 7.99 -6.16 -12.55
N LEU A 58 7.68 -5.51 -11.43
CA LEU A 58 8.64 -5.21 -10.35
C LEU A 58 9.83 -4.33 -10.78
N HIS A 59 9.77 -3.70 -11.96
CA HIS A 59 10.82 -2.77 -12.34
C HIS A 59 10.98 -1.69 -11.27
N ILE A 60 12.22 -1.40 -10.87
CA ILE A 60 12.55 -0.50 -9.75
C ILE A 60 11.89 0.87 -9.88
N ALA A 61 11.79 1.38 -11.11
CA ALA A 61 11.11 2.64 -11.38
C ALA A 61 9.61 2.59 -11.03
N THR A 62 8.93 1.46 -11.27
CA THR A 62 7.51 1.23 -10.93
C THR A 62 7.32 1.17 -9.42
N ILE A 63 8.11 0.33 -8.73
CA ILE A 63 8.06 0.18 -7.27
C ILE A 63 8.32 1.51 -6.60
N SER A 64 9.37 2.21 -7.03
CA SER A 64 9.70 3.52 -6.49
C SER A 64 8.56 4.52 -6.68
N THR A 65 7.75 4.43 -7.74
CA THR A 65 6.64 5.38 -7.98
C THR A 65 5.51 5.11 -7.01
N LEU A 66 5.20 3.83 -6.79
CA LEU A 66 4.21 3.37 -5.83
C LEU A 66 4.62 3.74 -4.39
N SER A 67 5.90 3.58 -4.03
CA SER A 67 6.44 4.05 -2.75
C SER A 67 6.27 5.57 -2.58
N SER A 68 6.59 6.37 -3.60
CA SER A 68 6.41 7.83 -3.51
C SER A 68 4.95 8.24 -3.28
N PHE A 69 3.99 7.57 -3.93
CA PHE A 69 2.56 7.79 -3.64
C PHE A 69 2.22 7.46 -2.19
N GLN A 70 2.66 6.31 -1.70
CA GLN A 70 2.41 5.88 -0.33
C GLN A 70 3.01 6.85 0.69
N GLU A 71 4.28 7.22 0.54
CA GLU A 71 4.96 8.16 1.44
C GLU A 71 4.25 9.52 1.47
N THR A 72 3.89 10.03 0.29
CA THR A 72 3.22 11.33 0.15
C THR A 72 1.82 11.31 0.78
N PHE A 73 1.06 10.22 0.60
CA PHE A 73 -0.25 10.07 1.25
C PHE A 73 -0.14 9.92 2.77
N VAL A 74 0.89 9.23 3.28
CA VAL A 74 1.15 9.13 4.72
C VAL A 74 1.45 10.51 5.30
N ILE A 75 2.38 11.24 4.69
CA ILE A 75 2.79 12.58 5.15
C ILE A 75 1.60 13.54 5.13
N ALA A 76 0.87 13.62 4.01
CA ALA A 76 -0.28 14.51 3.88
C ALA A 76 -1.39 14.20 4.90
N LEU A 77 -1.58 12.93 5.26
CA LEU A 77 -2.53 12.54 6.31
C LEU A 77 -2.06 12.89 7.71
N ASP A 78 -0.78 12.69 8.00
CA ASP A 78 -0.20 13.04 9.29
C ASP A 78 -0.21 14.56 9.51
N GLU A 79 0.13 15.34 8.49
CA GLU A 79 0.07 16.81 8.53
C GLU A 79 -1.35 17.32 8.80
N HIS A 80 -2.38 16.74 8.17
CA HIS A 80 -3.76 17.08 8.48
C HIS A 80 -4.14 16.79 9.93
N VAL A 81 -3.75 15.63 10.45
CA VAL A 81 -4.05 15.26 11.83
C VAL A 81 -3.39 16.24 12.81
N ILE A 82 -2.22 16.77 12.48
CA ILE A 82 -1.48 17.73 13.32
C ILE A 82 -2.02 19.16 13.15
N ASN A 83 -2.20 19.63 11.92
CA ASN A 83 -2.45 21.03 11.60
C ASN A 83 -3.94 21.38 11.43
N GLN A 84 -4.85 20.38 11.38
CA GLN A 84 -6.29 20.56 11.12
C GLN A 84 -6.62 21.33 9.82
N GLU A 85 -5.69 21.39 8.86
CA GLU A 85 -5.92 22.00 7.56
C GLU A 85 -6.76 21.08 6.66
N GLN A 86 -7.51 21.64 5.70
CA GLN A 86 -8.30 20.82 4.78
C GLN A 86 -7.39 19.98 3.86
N ILE A 87 -7.47 18.65 3.96
CA ILE A 87 -6.98 17.75 2.89
C ILE A 87 -7.92 17.89 1.71
N SER A 88 -7.52 18.65 0.69
CA SER A 88 -8.21 18.64 -0.61
C SER A 88 -7.81 17.42 -1.44
N PHE A 89 -6.58 16.93 -1.28
CA PHE A 89 -5.96 16.04 -2.27
C PHE A 89 -6.09 14.54 -1.99
N VAL A 90 -5.91 14.11 -0.74
CA VAL A 90 -5.94 12.68 -0.41
C VAL A 90 -7.39 12.26 -0.25
N THR A 91 -7.98 11.82 -1.35
CA THR A 91 -9.32 11.24 -1.37
C THR A 91 -9.25 9.72 -1.27
N THR A 92 -10.35 9.12 -0.80
CA THR A 92 -10.52 7.65 -0.81
C THR A 92 -10.46 7.08 -2.22
N GLU A 93 -10.82 7.86 -3.24
CA GLU A 93 -10.79 7.48 -4.65
C GLU A 93 -9.35 7.42 -5.17
N ASN A 94 -8.53 8.45 -4.91
CA ASN A 94 -7.13 8.48 -5.31
C ASN A 94 -6.34 7.32 -4.67
N ILE A 95 -6.53 7.07 -3.37
CA ILE A 95 -5.87 5.93 -2.71
C ILE A 95 -6.32 4.60 -3.31
N ARG A 96 -7.61 4.46 -3.62
CA ARG A 96 -8.15 3.24 -4.22
C ARG A 96 -7.57 3.00 -5.61
N GLU A 97 -7.45 4.03 -6.44
CA GLU A 97 -6.85 3.91 -7.76
C GLU A 97 -5.41 3.42 -7.67
N ILE A 98 -4.60 3.98 -6.76
CA ILE A 98 -3.22 3.49 -6.54
C ILE A 98 -3.21 2.05 -6.03
N TYR A 99 -4.12 1.68 -5.12
CA TYR A 99 -4.27 0.30 -4.66
C TYR A 99 -4.56 -0.68 -5.81
N ASP A 100 -5.47 -0.30 -6.73
CA ASP A 100 -5.79 -1.10 -7.90
C ASP A 100 -4.60 -1.22 -8.87
N LYS A 101 -3.75 -0.18 -8.96
CA LYS A 101 -2.50 -0.23 -9.72
C LYS A 101 -1.46 -1.15 -9.10
N ILE A 102 -1.38 -1.24 -7.77
CA ILE A 102 -0.53 -2.22 -7.09
C ILE A 102 -1.05 -3.63 -7.35
N CYS A 103 -2.36 -3.86 -7.24
CA CYS A 103 -2.94 -5.17 -7.54
C CYS A 103 -2.70 -5.57 -9.00
N HIS A 104 -2.81 -4.63 -9.94
CA HIS A 104 -2.46 -4.86 -11.33
C HIS A 104 -0.98 -5.22 -11.50
N GLU A 105 -0.07 -4.57 -10.77
CA GLU A 105 1.35 -4.92 -10.81
C GLU A 105 1.59 -6.34 -10.30
N LEU A 106 0.95 -6.73 -9.20
CA LEU A 106 1.03 -8.09 -8.64
C LEU A 106 0.42 -9.14 -9.58
N ASP A 107 -0.68 -8.84 -10.27
CA ASP A 107 -1.23 -9.70 -11.33
C ASP A 107 -0.19 -9.88 -12.45
N ARG A 108 0.50 -8.81 -12.85
CA ARG A 108 1.57 -8.90 -13.86
C ARG A 108 2.75 -9.75 -13.39
N VAL A 109 3.10 -9.73 -12.11
CA VAL A 109 4.13 -10.63 -11.53
C VAL A 109 3.70 -12.09 -11.67
N TYR A 110 2.45 -12.39 -11.32
CA TYR A 110 1.91 -13.74 -11.46
C TYR A 110 1.92 -14.21 -12.92
N ASP A 111 1.48 -13.36 -13.84
CA ASP A 111 1.45 -13.64 -15.28
C ASP A 111 2.85 -13.71 -15.91
N TRP A 112 3.87 -13.13 -15.25
CA TRP A 112 5.26 -13.17 -15.72
C TRP A 112 5.86 -14.58 -15.62
N GLY A 113 5.46 -15.35 -14.60
CA GLY A 113 5.95 -16.70 -14.34
C GLY A 113 7.47 -16.73 -14.12
N ASP A 114 8.12 -17.78 -14.65
CA ASP A 114 9.55 -18.07 -14.41
C ASP A 114 10.51 -17.29 -15.32
N LYS A 115 10.06 -16.21 -15.96
CA LYS A 115 10.94 -15.39 -16.81
C LYS A 115 11.96 -14.65 -15.94
N PRO A 116 13.23 -14.58 -16.36
CA PRO A 116 14.23 -13.84 -15.61
C PRO A 116 13.86 -12.35 -15.58
N PHE A 117 13.93 -11.74 -14.40
CA PHE A 117 13.83 -10.29 -14.24
C PHE A 117 15.15 -9.65 -14.68
N GLN A 118 15.07 -8.62 -15.51
CA GLN A 118 16.23 -7.80 -15.84
C GLN A 118 16.44 -6.78 -14.71
N THR A 119 17.18 -7.19 -13.68
CA THR A 119 17.54 -6.31 -12.58
C THR A 119 18.64 -5.35 -13.03
N GLU A 120 18.25 -4.12 -13.39
CA GLU A 120 19.16 -2.97 -13.31
C GLU A 120 19.37 -2.66 -11.81
N CYS A 121 20.30 -3.38 -11.16
CA CYS A 121 20.60 -3.17 -9.75
C CYS A 121 21.11 -1.74 -9.50
N CYS A 122 20.52 -1.08 -8.49
CA CYS A 122 20.97 0.21 -7.99
C CYS A 122 22.06 0.03 -6.93
N GLU A 123 23.33 0.21 -7.31
CA GLU A 123 24.54 0.27 -6.46
C GLU A 123 24.74 -0.89 -5.45
N GLU A 124 25.96 -1.01 -4.91
CA GLU A 124 26.33 -2.10 -4.00
C GLU A 124 25.64 -1.94 -2.63
N GLY A 125 24.84 -2.93 -2.21
CA GLY A 125 24.28 -3.03 -0.85
C GLY A 125 22.75 -3.03 -0.73
N HIS A 126 21.99 -2.92 -1.83
CA HIS A 126 20.54 -3.08 -1.82
C HIS A 126 20.08 -4.51 -2.18
N ASP A 127 19.14 -5.06 -1.40
CA ASP A 127 18.52 -6.37 -1.62
C ASP A 127 17.24 -6.25 -2.47
N HIS A 128 17.40 -6.05 -3.78
CA HIS A 128 16.30 -5.97 -4.76
C HIS A 128 16.02 -7.35 -5.40
N SER A 129 15.71 -8.34 -4.57
CA SER A 129 15.21 -9.61 -5.06
C SER A 129 13.74 -9.48 -5.48
N PRO A 130 13.27 -10.22 -6.51
CA PRO A 130 11.86 -10.19 -6.90
C PRO A 130 10.93 -10.58 -5.75
N GLU A 131 11.39 -11.43 -4.84
CA GLU A 131 10.64 -11.80 -3.63
C GLU A 131 10.52 -10.64 -2.64
N THR A 132 11.62 -9.91 -2.37
CA THR A 132 11.61 -8.76 -1.46
C THR A 132 10.77 -7.63 -2.03
N ASP A 133 10.86 -7.39 -3.33
CA ASP A 133 10.08 -6.39 -4.05
C ASP A 133 8.59 -6.73 -4.11
N THR A 134 8.24 -8.01 -4.31
CA THR A 134 6.85 -8.47 -4.21
C THR A 134 6.30 -8.24 -2.80
N LYS A 135 7.04 -8.64 -1.77
CA LYS A 135 6.67 -8.41 -0.35
C LYS A 135 6.50 -6.92 -0.06
N ARG A 136 7.36 -6.07 -0.65
CA ARG A 136 7.27 -4.61 -0.54
C ARG A 136 5.97 -4.06 -1.13
N LEU A 137 5.55 -4.52 -2.31
CA LEU A 137 4.26 -4.13 -2.90
C LEU A 137 3.06 -4.52 -2.01
N PHE A 138 3.08 -5.69 -1.39
CA PHE A 138 2.06 -6.09 -0.40
C PHE A 138 2.05 -5.14 0.80
N LEU A 139 3.20 -4.78 1.36
CA LEU A 139 3.29 -3.84 2.47
C LEU A 139 2.72 -2.46 2.09
N ILE A 140 3.06 -1.94 0.91
CA ILE A 140 2.51 -0.68 0.39
C ILE A 140 0.98 -0.78 0.28
N ALA A 141 0.43 -1.87 -0.29
CA ALA A 141 -1.01 -2.06 -0.40
C ALA A 141 -1.72 -2.09 0.97
N LEU A 142 -1.13 -2.76 1.97
CA LEU A 142 -1.66 -2.80 3.33
C LEU A 142 -1.60 -1.43 4.02
N GLN A 143 -0.57 -0.63 3.75
CA GLN A 143 -0.50 0.74 4.25
C GLN A 143 -1.57 1.63 3.60
N LEU A 144 -1.83 1.51 2.30
CA LEU A 144 -2.93 2.24 1.64
C LEU A 144 -4.29 1.88 2.26
N PHE A 145 -4.52 0.61 2.59
CA PHE A 145 -5.70 0.19 3.33
C PHE A 145 -5.81 0.90 4.70
N LEU A 146 -4.71 0.96 5.45
CA LEU A 146 -4.67 1.69 6.72
C LEU A 146 -4.96 3.18 6.56
N LEU A 147 -4.47 3.81 5.48
CA LEU A 147 -4.72 5.23 5.21
C LEU A 147 -6.20 5.52 4.94
N ILE A 148 -6.90 4.66 4.19
CA ILE A 148 -8.35 4.80 3.99
C ILE A 148 -9.09 4.67 5.31
N TYR A 149 -8.71 3.70 6.15
CA TYR A 149 -9.31 3.55 7.47
C TYR A 149 -9.14 4.82 8.33
N ARG A 150 -7.92 5.38 8.35
CA ARG A 150 -7.63 6.63 9.08
C ARG A 150 -8.42 7.83 8.54
N LEU A 151 -8.50 7.98 7.22
CA LEU A 151 -9.30 9.03 6.56
C LEU A 151 -10.77 8.99 6.96
N ASN A 152 -11.37 7.79 6.94
CA ASN A 152 -12.78 7.61 7.30
C ASN A 152 -13.03 7.90 8.78
N SER A 153 -12.08 7.53 9.65
CA SER A 153 -12.14 7.86 11.09
C SER A 153 -12.12 9.37 11.33
N VAL A 154 -11.22 10.10 10.67
CA VAL A 154 -11.11 11.56 10.78
C VAL A 154 -12.38 12.25 10.28
N ARG A 155 -12.93 11.83 9.13
CA ARG A 155 -14.19 12.38 8.60
C ARG A 155 -15.39 12.12 9.52
N SER A 156 -15.42 10.99 10.21
CA SER A 156 -16.48 10.66 11.16
C SER A 156 -16.41 11.55 12.40
N ALA A 157 -15.20 11.93 12.85
CA ALA A 157 -15.00 12.81 14.00
C ALA A 157 -15.43 14.27 13.72
N THR A 158 -15.20 14.78 12.52
CA THR A 158 -15.57 16.16 12.14
C THR A 158 -17.08 16.35 11.94
N GLN A 159 -17.82 15.28 11.61
CA GLN A 159 -19.28 15.33 11.46
C GLN A 159 -20.04 15.39 12.80
N THR A 160 -19.38 15.12 13.93
CA THR A 160 -19.99 15.09 15.27
C THR A 160 -20.22 16.46 15.92
N GLU A 161 -19.88 17.58 15.28
CA GLU A 161 -20.09 18.93 15.84
C GLU A 161 -21.50 19.53 15.60
N GLN A 162 -22.42 18.80 14.96
CA GLN A 162 -23.84 19.20 14.89
C GLN A 162 -24.69 18.46 15.95
N PRO A 163 -25.65 19.13 16.63
CA PRO A 163 -26.25 18.62 17.84
C PRO A 163 -27.21 17.44 17.59
N LYS A 164 -26.82 16.28 18.12
CA LYS A 164 -27.64 15.14 18.57
C LYS A 164 -28.78 14.69 17.65
N GLN A 165 -28.49 13.67 16.84
CA GLN A 165 -29.31 12.46 16.85
C GLN A 165 -28.41 11.25 17.10
N VAL A 166 -28.92 10.32 17.90
CA VAL A 166 -28.28 9.07 18.29
C VAL A 166 -28.02 8.22 17.05
N GLN A 167 -26.93 8.49 16.33
CA GLN A 167 -26.36 7.52 15.42
C GLN A 167 -25.44 6.65 16.26
N ALA A 168 -25.80 5.38 16.39
CA ALA A 168 -24.96 4.37 17.00
C ALA A 168 -23.54 4.52 16.43
N LYS A 169 -22.51 4.54 17.29
CA LYS A 169 -21.14 4.32 16.84
C LYS A 169 -21.18 3.07 15.97
N LYS A 170 -21.08 3.21 14.64
CA LYS A 170 -20.90 2.06 13.76
C LYS A 170 -19.72 1.30 14.32
N SER A 171 -19.90 0.01 14.59
CA SER A 171 -18.80 -0.79 15.13
C SER A 171 -17.60 -0.68 14.18
N ASP A 172 -16.38 -0.80 14.70
CA ASP A 172 -15.18 -0.86 13.86
C ASP A 172 -15.36 -1.87 12.71
N GLU A 173 -16.15 -2.93 12.93
CA GLU A 173 -16.54 -3.94 11.93
C GLU A 173 -17.36 -3.38 10.75
N GLU A 174 -18.35 -2.50 10.99
CA GLU A 174 -19.09 -1.85 9.90
C GLU A 174 -18.21 -0.86 9.14
N THR A 175 -17.29 -0.17 9.82
CA THR A 175 -16.34 0.76 9.19
C THR A 175 -15.31 0.02 8.33
N ILE A 176 -14.87 -1.16 8.76
CA ILE A 176 -13.99 -2.05 7.99
C ILE A 176 -14.75 -2.66 6.81
N ARG A 177 -16.01 -3.11 6.97
CA ARG A 177 -16.83 -3.64 5.87
C ARG A 177 -17.21 -2.58 4.83
N THR A 178 -17.32 -1.32 5.25
CA THR A 178 -17.58 -0.18 4.36
C THR A 178 -16.29 0.44 3.79
N SER A 179 -15.12 -0.04 4.22
CA SER A 179 -13.86 0.35 3.61
C SER A 179 -13.85 -0.17 2.17
N SER A 180 -13.75 0.76 1.24
CA SER A 180 -13.95 0.56 -0.21
C SER A 180 -12.93 -0.42 -0.83
N ILE A 181 -11.82 -0.70 -0.15
CA ILE A 181 -10.75 -1.55 -0.68
C ILE A 181 -11.09 -3.03 -0.51
N ASP A 182 -11.00 -3.77 -1.62
CA ASP A 182 -11.21 -5.22 -1.64
C ASP A 182 -9.96 -5.99 -1.23
N LEU A 183 -9.83 -6.27 0.07
CA LEU A 183 -8.75 -7.11 0.61
C LEU A 183 -8.82 -8.56 0.12
N THR A 184 -9.97 -9.05 -0.36
CA THR A 184 -10.08 -10.43 -0.83
C THR A 184 -9.26 -10.66 -2.09
N ARG A 185 -9.22 -9.68 -3.00
CA ARG A 185 -8.34 -9.71 -4.18
C ARG A 185 -6.87 -9.80 -3.77
N LEU A 186 -6.44 -9.01 -2.78
CA LEU A 186 -5.07 -9.02 -2.30
C LEU A 186 -4.70 -10.34 -1.62
N ILE A 187 -5.59 -10.92 -0.82
CA ILE A 187 -5.38 -12.25 -0.21
C ILE A 187 -5.26 -13.34 -1.29
N ASN A 188 -6.09 -13.30 -2.33
CA ASN A 188 -6.01 -14.24 -3.44
C ASN A 188 -4.68 -14.10 -4.21
N LEU A 189 -4.19 -12.87 -4.40
CA LEU A 189 -2.87 -12.62 -4.99
C LEU A 189 -1.74 -13.12 -4.10
N ALA A 190 -1.85 -12.94 -2.79
CA ALA A 190 -0.88 -13.44 -1.82
C ALA A 190 -0.76 -14.96 -1.90
N LYS A 191 -1.89 -15.68 -1.98
CA LYS A 191 -1.91 -17.15 -2.19
C LYS A 191 -1.27 -17.56 -3.51
N LYS A 192 -1.58 -16.85 -4.61
CA LYS A 192 -1.01 -17.13 -5.94
C LYS A 192 0.50 -16.93 -6.01
N LEU A 193 1.02 -15.92 -5.29
CA LEU A 193 2.43 -15.56 -5.27
C LEU A 193 3.18 -16.18 -4.08
N HIS A 194 2.55 -17.11 -3.35
CA HIS A 194 3.12 -17.76 -2.17
C HIS A 194 3.64 -16.78 -1.09
N VAL A 195 2.92 -15.68 -0.89
CA VAL A 195 3.24 -14.66 0.12
C VAL A 195 2.33 -14.82 1.33
N HIS A 196 2.92 -15.03 2.51
CA HIS A 196 2.19 -15.11 3.77
C HIS A 196 1.83 -13.71 4.30
N ILE A 197 0.66 -13.20 3.89
CA ILE A 197 0.27 -11.80 4.11
C ILE A 197 0.09 -11.43 5.59
N LEU A 198 -0.39 -12.36 6.41
CA LEU A 198 -0.54 -12.13 7.86
C LEU A 198 0.81 -12.03 8.56
N HIS A 199 1.78 -12.88 8.20
CA HIS A 199 3.15 -12.80 8.72
C HIS A 199 3.79 -11.46 8.38
N LEU A 200 3.61 -10.97 7.14
CA LEU A 200 4.07 -9.64 6.74
C LEU A 200 3.42 -8.52 7.57
N ALA A 201 2.11 -8.57 7.77
CA ALA A 201 1.38 -7.57 8.54
C ALA A 201 1.70 -7.59 10.05
N LEU A 202 2.18 -8.73 10.56
CA LEU A 202 2.55 -8.90 11.97
C LEU A 202 4.01 -8.61 12.25
N LYS A 203 4.90 -8.74 11.26
CA LYS A 203 6.34 -8.54 11.43
C LYS A 203 6.66 -7.05 11.65
N GLU A 204 7.38 -6.74 12.72
CA GLU A 204 8.02 -5.43 12.90
C GLU A 204 9.12 -5.26 11.85
N GLY A 205 9.18 -4.10 11.20
CA GLY A 205 10.27 -3.79 10.28
C GLY A 205 10.65 -2.31 10.31
N ASP A 206 11.92 -2.07 9.99
CA ASP A 206 12.55 -0.74 10.07
C ASP A 206 12.42 0.08 8.77
N SER A 207 11.89 -0.49 7.68
CA SER A 207 11.69 0.23 6.41
C SER A 207 10.50 1.18 6.46
N THR A 208 10.42 2.13 5.53
CA THR A 208 9.30 3.08 5.43
C THR A 208 7.96 2.34 5.25
N GLU A 209 7.95 1.25 4.47
CA GLU A 209 6.79 0.41 4.20
C GLU A 209 6.43 -0.53 5.36
N SER A 210 7.39 -0.91 6.22
CA SER A 210 7.13 -1.77 7.37
C SER A 210 6.91 -1.02 8.68
N SER A 211 7.31 0.25 8.76
CA SER A 211 7.35 1.06 9.99
C SER A 211 6.03 1.20 10.75
N ARG A 212 4.89 0.97 10.08
CA ARG A 212 3.54 1.08 10.64
C ARG A 212 2.94 -0.26 11.07
N PHE A 213 3.68 -1.36 10.92
CA PHE A 213 3.27 -2.71 11.31
C PHE A 213 4.02 -3.20 12.55
N PRO A 214 3.37 -3.97 13.44
CA PRO A 214 2.00 -4.50 13.35
C PRO A 214 0.89 -3.47 13.62
N ASN A 215 -0.24 -3.58 12.91
CA ASN A 215 -1.40 -2.70 13.10
C ASN A 215 -2.71 -3.48 13.28
N VAL A 216 -3.43 -3.21 14.37
CA VAL A 216 -4.70 -3.87 14.73
C VAL A 216 -5.73 -3.80 13.61
N HIS A 217 -5.91 -2.65 12.97
CA HIS A 217 -6.95 -2.47 11.95
C HIS A 217 -6.64 -3.26 10.69
N VAL A 218 -5.37 -3.36 10.31
CA VAL A 218 -4.93 -4.14 9.15
C VAL A 218 -5.09 -5.63 9.43
N ILE A 219 -4.62 -6.11 10.58
CA ILE A 219 -4.75 -7.52 10.99
C ILE A 219 -6.23 -7.93 11.02
N ARG A 220 -7.06 -7.11 11.68
CA ARG A 220 -8.51 -7.33 11.76
C ARG A 220 -9.16 -7.32 10.37
N GLY A 221 -8.78 -6.39 9.49
CA GLY A 221 -9.26 -6.33 8.11
C GLY A 221 -8.92 -7.59 7.32
N LEU A 222 -7.69 -8.08 7.43
CA LEU A 222 -7.24 -9.32 6.77
C LEU A 222 -8.00 -10.55 7.30
N LEU A 223 -8.18 -10.68 8.61
CA LEU A 223 -8.93 -11.79 9.21
C LEU A 223 -10.40 -11.82 8.75
N TYR A 224 -11.08 -10.67 8.74
CA TYR A 224 -12.45 -10.60 8.22
C TYR A 224 -12.55 -10.85 6.72
N ALA A 225 -11.50 -10.52 5.96
CA ALA A 225 -11.43 -10.82 4.53
C ALA A 225 -11.05 -12.29 4.24
N GLY A 226 -10.82 -13.11 5.27
CA GLY A 226 -10.60 -14.55 5.16
C GLY A 226 -9.12 -14.97 5.07
N ALA A 227 -8.20 -14.16 5.61
CA ALA A 227 -6.82 -14.58 5.78
C ALA A 227 -6.71 -15.67 6.86
N ASP A 228 -5.89 -16.70 6.60
CA ASP A 228 -5.79 -17.88 7.46
C ASP A 228 -4.86 -17.62 8.67
N PRO A 229 -5.39 -17.57 9.90
CA PRO A 229 -4.60 -17.29 11.09
C PRO A 229 -3.68 -18.44 11.51
N GLU A 230 -3.83 -19.63 10.92
CA GLU A 230 -3.02 -20.83 11.20
C GLU A 230 -2.02 -21.12 10.08
N GLU A 231 -1.85 -20.25 9.08
CA GLU A 231 -0.94 -20.50 7.95
C GLU A 231 0.53 -20.65 8.41
N TRP A 232 1.23 -21.69 7.96
CA TRP A 232 2.62 -21.93 8.33
C TRP A 232 3.53 -21.34 7.26
N ASP A 233 4.52 -20.53 7.66
CA ASP A 233 5.51 -20.04 6.73
C ASP A 233 6.59 -21.08 6.40
N GLU A 234 7.47 -20.76 5.45
CA GLU A 234 8.61 -21.61 5.06
C GLU A 234 9.56 -21.95 6.24
N SER A 235 9.54 -21.14 7.30
CA SER A 235 10.32 -21.38 8.53
C SER A 235 9.59 -22.25 9.56
N GLY A 236 8.38 -22.73 9.24
CA GLY A 236 7.51 -23.47 10.16
C GLY A 236 6.91 -22.60 11.26
N SER A 237 6.83 -21.28 11.05
CA SER A 237 6.26 -20.33 11.99
C SER A 237 4.84 -19.96 11.57
N SER A 238 3.88 -20.08 12.49
CA SER A 238 2.53 -19.52 12.30
C SER A 238 2.52 -18.01 12.55
N PRO A 239 1.45 -17.27 12.19
CA PRO A 239 1.34 -15.84 12.42
C PRO A 239 1.51 -15.48 13.90
N LEU A 240 1.04 -16.35 14.81
CA LEU A 240 1.22 -16.19 16.25
C LEU A 240 2.70 -16.26 16.66
N HIS A 241 3.49 -17.15 16.05
CA HIS A 241 4.92 -17.23 16.31
C HIS A 241 5.65 -15.95 15.88
N VAL A 242 5.29 -15.40 14.71
CA VAL A 242 5.85 -14.13 14.22
C VAL A 242 5.51 -12.99 15.18
N LEU A 243 4.25 -12.89 15.60
CA LEU A 243 3.81 -11.86 16.53
C LEU A 243 4.58 -11.94 17.86
N LEU A 244 4.82 -13.14 18.40
CA LEU A 244 5.52 -13.32 19.67
C LEU A 244 7.03 -13.02 19.60
N ARG A 245 7.63 -13.08 18.40
CA ARG A 245 9.06 -12.77 18.17
C ARG A 245 9.34 -11.27 18.08
N ASN A 246 8.32 -10.44 17.95
CA ASN A 246 8.47 -8.99 17.90
C ASN A 246 9.00 -8.43 19.23
N LYS A 247 9.68 -7.26 19.16
CA LYS A 247 10.24 -6.62 20.35
C LYS A 247 9.14 -6.02 21.22
N CYS A 248 8.07 -5.49 20.60
CA CYS A 248 6.97 -4.84 21.28
C CYS A 248 5.67 -5.66 21.15
N ASN A 249 5.51 -6.68 21.99
CA ASN A 249 4.28 -7.48 22.02
C ASN A 249 3.14 -6.70 22.67
N ARG A 250 2.28 -6.04 21.87
CA ARG A 250 1.03 -5.47 22.38
C ARG A 250 -0.03 -6.56 22.52
N PHE A 251 -0.59 -6.68 23.72
CA PHE A 251 -1.64 -7.65 24.04
C PHE A 251 -2.85 -7.58 23.10
N ASP A 252 -3.17 -6.41 22.55
CA ASP A 252 -4.30 -6.21 21.63
C ASP A 252 -4.20 -7.08 20.36
N HIS A 253 -2.99 -7.33 19.84
CA HIS A 253 -2.79 -8.17 18.66
C HIS A 253 -3.02 -9.66 18.98
N LEU A 254 -2.68 -10.10 20.19
CA LEU A 254 -2.91 -11.47 20.66
C LEU A 254 -4.40 -11.75 20.82
N PHE A 255 -5.15 -10.83 21.42
CA PHE A 255 -6.60 -10.95 21.58
C PHE A 255 -7.36 -10.97 20.27
N LEU A 256 -6.79 -10.46 19.18
CA LEU A 256 -7.39 -10.52 17.85
C LEU A 256 -7.22 -11.88 17.17
N LEU A 257 -6.09 -12.55 17.37
CA LEU A 257 -5.84 -13.85 16.73
C LEU A 257 -6.59 -14.98 17.45
N LEU A 258 -6.60 -14.98 18.80
CA LEU A 258 -7.16 -16.08 19.60
C LEU A 258 -8.61 -16.49 19.24
N PRO A 259 -9.57 -15.59 19.02
CA PRO A 259 -10.94 -15.97 18.65
C PRO A 259 -11.03 -16.66 17.29
N PHE A 260 -10.17 -16.27 16.34
CA PHE A 260 -10.17 -16.84 15.00
C PHE A 260 -9.47 -18.21 14.95
N LEU A 261 -8.45 -18.45 15.79
CA LEU A 261 -7.82 -19.78 15.93
C LEU A 261 -8.81 -20.82 16.46
N VAL A 262 -9.70 -20.45 17.39
CA VAL A 262 -10.71 -21.36 17.96
C VAL A 262 -11.80 -21.74 16.95
N LEU A 263 -12.16 -20.84 16.04
CA LEU A 263 -13.19 -21.09 15.02
C LEU A 263 -12.70 -22.00 13.86
N PHE A 264 -11.40 -22.08 13.63
CA PHE A 264 -10.83 -22.97 12.59
C PHE A 264 -10.60 -24.42 13.09
N GLN A 265 -10.74 -24.69 14.38
CA GLN A 265 -10.59 -26.02 14.98
C GLN A 265 -11.91 -26.81 15.11
N SER A 266 -13.05 -26.24 14.70
CA SER A 266 -14.39 -26.85 14.73
C SER A 266 -14.94 -27.12 13.34
#